data_AF-A0A7K3PJ78-F1
#
_entry.id   AF-A0A7K3PJ78-F1
#
_cell.length_a   1.000
_cell.length_b   1.000
_cell.length_c   1.000
_cell.angle_alpha   90.00
_cell.angle_beta   90.00
_cell.angle_gamma   90.00
#
_symmetry.space_group_name_H-M   'P 1'
#
loop_
_entity.id
_entity.type
_entity.pdbx_description
1 polymer ?
#
loop_
_entity_poly.entity_id
_entity_poly.type
_entity_poly.pdbx_seq_one_letter_code
_entity_poly.pdbx_strand_id
1 'polypeptide(L)'
;MKRTNIPDGSRRGLVPFLAISFVGAWITMIPLWLVGFRRTSAAQGTPLFAGLCMILMMLVPALTAFGLTARRRGPREAVRVLGLARATPWRHEVPSVAIALTIPLGLTAAGLTVATLAGWYTPAHLPGPATITPLMLSALVSIPLYFGEELGWQGYLLPRLMHFGRARGLLIGGAIWGAWHVP
;
A
#
# COMPACT_ATOMS: atom_id res chain seq x y z
N MET A 1 16.10 -31.92 2.20
CA MET A 1 15.08 -30.86 2.04
C MET A 1 13.88 -31.42 1.29
N LYS A 2 12.79 -31.75 2.00
CA LYS A 2 11.54 -32.23 1.38
C LYS A 2 10.91 -31.08 0.60
N ARG A 3 10.78 -31.24 -0.72
CA ARG A 3 9.91 -30.38 -1.55
C ARG A 3 8.49 -30.58 -1.05
N THR A 4 7.97 -29.62 -0.29
CA THR A 4 6.55 -29.58 0.04
C THR A 4 5.81 -29.32 -1.27
N ASN A 5 4.96 -30.27 -1.67
CA ASN A 5 4.02 -30.07 -2.76
C ASN A 5 3.11 -28.90 -2.39
N ILE A 6 3.31 -27.75 -3.05
CA ILE A 6 2.47 -26.57 -2.88
C ILE A 6 1.24 -26.76 -3.78
N PRO A 7 0.01 -26.62 -3.24
CA PRO A 7 -1.19 -26.84 -4.02
C PRO A 7 -1.28 -25.88 -5.21
N ASP A 8 -1.73 -26.42 -6.34
CA ASP A 8 -1.86 -25.88 -7.70
C ASP A 8 -2.69 -24.56 -7.84
N GLY A 9 -3.09 -23.97 -6.70
CA GLY A 9 -3.92 -22.77 -6.60
C GLY A 9 -3.16 -21.44 -6.51
N SER A 10 -1.82 -21.42 -6.37
CA SER A 10 -1.04 -20.18 -6.17
C SER A 10 -1.07 -19.27 -7.41
N ARG A 11 -0.96 -19.84 -8.61
CA ARG A 11 -0.94 -19.09 -9.88
C ARG A 11 -2.33 -18.69 -10.36
N ARG A 12 -3.34 -19.54 -10.10
CA ARG A 12 -4.72 -19.39 -10.63
C ARG A 12 -5.43 -18.11 -10.19
N GLY A 13 -4.89 -17.33 -9.25
CA GLY A 13 -5.47 -16.06 -8.78
C GLY A 13 -4.70 -14.81 -9.19
N LEU A 14 -3.47 -14.95 -9.71
CA LEU A 14 -2.58 -13.82 -9.94
C LEU A 14 -3.03 -12.97 -11.12
N VAL A 15 -3.30 -13.60 -12.27
CA VAL A 15 -3.79 -12.91 -13.47
C VAL A 15 -5.09 -12.14 -13.23
N PRO A 16 -6.18 -12.75 -12.70
CA PRO A 16 -7.41 -12.01 -12.46
C PRO A 16 -7.24 -10.91 -11.41
N PHE A 17 -6.41 -11.13 -10.39
CA PHE A 17 -6.11 -10.10 -9.41
C PHE A 17 -5.45 -8.88 -10.05
N LEU A 18 -4.39 -9.10 -10.84
CA LEU A 18 -3.68 -8.00 -11.52
C LEU A 18 -4.57 -7.30 -12.54
N ALA A 19 -5.31 -8.05 -13.36
CA ALA A 19 -6.19 -7.48 -14.37
C ALA A 19 -7.25 -6.55 -13.73
N ILE A 20 -7.97 -7.04 -12.71
CA ILE A 20 -9.00 -6.24 -12.03
C ILE A 20 -8.37 -5.06 -11.29
N SER A 21 -7.22 -5.24 -10.64
CA SER A 21 -6.56 -4.17 -9.89
C SER A 21 -6.06 -3.03 -10.79
N PHE A 22 -5.47 -3.35 -11.94
CA PHE A 22 -4.99 -2.35 -12.90
C PHE A 22 -6.14 -1.68 -13.66
N VAL A 23 -7.11 -2.46 -14.15
CA VAL A 23 -8.27 -1.89 -14.85
C VAL A 23 -9.09 -1.02 -13.89
N GLY A 24 -9.30 -1.45 -12.64
CA GLY A 24 -10.00 -0.65 -11.64
C GLY A 24 -9.25 0.64 -11.29
N ALA A 25 -7.92 0.63 -11.21
CA ALA A 25 -7.13 1.84 -11.04
C ALA A 25 -7.34 2.83 -12.19
N TRP A 26 -7.23 2.38 -13.44
CA TRP A 26 -7.52 3.23 -14.59
C TRP A 26 -8.94 3.76 -14.59
N ILE A 27 -9.95 2.92 -14.34
CA ILE A 27 -11.36 3.36 -14.29
C ILE A 27 -11.58 4.43 -13.23
N THR A 28 -10.96 4.28 -12.06
CA THR A 28 -11.10 5.24 -10.95
C THR A 28 -10.33 6.54 -11.18
N MET A 29 -9.25 6.50 -11.97
CA MET A 29 -8.37 7.66 -12.25
C MET A 29 -8.66 8.41 -13.55
N ILE A 30 -9.21 7.76 -14.58
CA ILE A 30 -9.60 8.41 -15.85
C ILE A 30 -10.40 9.69 -15.65
N PRO A 31 -11.37 9.80 -14.71
CA PRO A 31 -12.09 11.04 -14.50
C PRO A 31 -11.17 12.24 -14.17
N LEU A 32 -10.07 12.02 -13.46
CA LEU A 32 -9.09 13.07 -13.16
C LEU A 32 -8.35 13.54 -14.40
N TRP A 33 -8.05 12.63 -15.32
CA TRP A 33 -7.47 12.97 -16.64
C TRP A 33 -8.45 13.77 -17.49
N LEU A 34 -9.72 13.37 -17.54
CA LEU A 34 -10.75 14.02 -18.34
C LEU A 34 -11.02 15.46 -17.88
N VAL A 35 -10.98 15.72 -16.58
CA VAL A 35 -11.11 17.09 -16.03
C VAL A 35 -9.79 17.87 -16.04
N GLY A 36 -8.70 17.28 -16.54
CA GLY A 36 -7.39 17.92 -16.60
C GLY A 36 -6.78 18.22 -15.23
N PHE A 37 -7.09 17.42 -14.21
CA PHE A 37 -6.54 17.61 -12.87
C PHE A 37 -5.01 17.51 -12.91
N ARG A 38 -4.34 18.54 -12.38
CA ARG A 38 -2.88 18.57 -12.26
C ARG A 38 -2.50 18.99 -10.86
N ARG A 39 -1.67 18.17 -10.21
CA ARG A 39 -1.01 18.55 -8.96
C ARG A 39 0.29 19.25 -9.30
N THR A 40 0.39 20.54 -9.03
CA THR A 40 1.58 21.36 -9.34
C THR A 40 2.47 21.61 -8.13
N SER A 41 1.95 21.32 -6.92
CA SER A 41 2.67 21.53 -5.66
C SER A 41 2.33 20.45 -4.65
N ALA A 42 3.31 20.09 -3.82
CA ALA A 42 3.08 19.23 -2.66
C ALA A 42 2.14 19.89 -1.63
N ALA A 43 2.17 21.22 -1.52
CA ALA A 43 1.33 22.01 -0.62
C ALA A 43 -0.10 22.21 -1.14
N GLN A 44 -0.38 21.84 -2.40
CA GLN A 44 -1.72 21.91 -2.95
C GLN A 44 -2.63 20.91 -2.21
N GLY A 45 -3.72 21.42 -1.64
CA GLY A 45 -4.75 20.59 -1.05
C GLY A 45 -5.40 19.69 -2.11
N THR A 46 -5.74 18.46 -1.73
CA THR A 46 -6.41 17.52 -2.61
C THR A 46 -7.90 17.87 -2.68
N PRO A 47 -8.45 18.24 -3.86
CA PRO A 47 -9.90 18.44 -3.99
C PRO A 47 -10.66 17.17 -3.63
N LEU A 48 -11.86 17.30 -3.07
CA LEU A 48 -12.68 16.15 -2.66
C LEU A 48 -12.83 15.12 -3.77
N PHE A 49 -13.10 15.57 -5.00
CA PHE A 49 -13.24 14.69 -6.16
C PHE A 49 -11.98 13.85 -6.43
N ALA A 50 -10.79 14.48 -6.41
CA ALA A 50 -9.53 13.77 -6.54
C ALA A 50 -9.27 12.79 -5.40
N GLY A 51 -9.60 13.20 -4.16
CA GLY A 51 -9.51 12.33 -2.99
C GLY A 51 -10.40 11.09 -3.10
N LEU A 52 -11.63 11.24 -3.61
CA LEU A 52 -12.55 10.12 -3.83
C LEU A 52 -12.03 9.15 -4.90
N CYS A 53 -11.51 9.65 -6.02
CA CYS A 53 -10.86 8.82 -7.03
C CYS A 53 -9.70 8.02 -6.43
N MET A 54 -8.83 8.67 -5.64
CA MET A 54 -7.70 8.02 -4.95
C MET A 54 -8.19 6.94 -4.00
N ILE A 55 -9.14 7.26 -3.12
CA ILE A 55 -9.73 6.29 -2.19
C ILE A 55 -10.29 5.07 -2.93
N LEU A 56 -11.04 5.29 -4.01
CA LEU A 56 -11.60 4.19 -4.79
C LEU A 56 -10.51 3.33 -5.42
N MET A 57 -9.48 3.94 -6.00
CA MET A 57 -8.32 3.21 -6.53
C MET A 57 -7.68 2.33 -5.45
N MET A 58 -7.40 2.87 -4.25
CA MET A 58 -6.82 2.14 -3.12
C MET A 58 -7.66 0.92 -2.68
N LEU A 59 -8.99 1.01 -2.80
CA LEU A 59 -9.90 -0.06 -2.41
C LEU A 59 -9.96 -1.21 -3.42
N VAL A 60 -9.69 -0.96 -4.70
CA VAL A 60 -9.76 -1.99 -5.76
C VAL A 60 -8.93 -3.25 -5.44
N PRO A 61 -7.62 -3.16 -5.12
CA PRO A 61 -6.83 -4.36 -4.83
C PRO A 61 -7.32 -5.09 -3.56
N ALA A 62 -7.79 -4.36 -2.54
CA ALA A 62 -8.37 -4.93 -1.32
C ALA A 62 -9.61 -5.78 -1.62
N LEU A 63 -10.57 -5.17 -2.33
CA LEU A 63 -11.84 -5.79 -2.70
C LEU A 63 -11.63 -6.97 -3.63
N THR A 64 -10.67 -6.86 -4.55
CA THR A 64 -10.30 -7.94 -5.46
C THR A 64 -9.69 -9.12 -4.71
N ALA A 65 -8.74 -8.87 -3.80
CA ALA A 65 -8.13 -9.90 -2.95
C ALA A 65 -9.18 -10.60 -2.09
N PHE A 66 -10.06 -9.82 -1.45
CA PHE A 66 -11.15 -10.35 -0.63
C PHE A 66 -12.12 -11.18 -1.47
N GLY A 67 -12.63 -10.64 -2.58
CA GLY A 67 -13.58 -11.32 -3.45
C GLY A 67 -13.05 -12.63 -4.03
N LEU A 68 -11.80 -12.63 -4.53
CA LEU A 68 -11.18 -13.85 -5.06
C LEU A 68 -10.93 -14.91 -3.97
N THR A 69 -10.59 -14.48 -2.76
CA THR A 69 -10.35 -15.39 -1.63
C THR A 69 -11.68 -15.93 -1.07
N ALA A 70 -12.66 -15.06 -0.89
CA ALA A 70 -13.99 -15.39 -0.37
C ALA A 70 -14.74 -16.34 -1.31
N ARG A 71 -14.64 -16.15 -2.64
CA ARG A 71 -15.23 -17.07 -3.62
C ARG A 71 -14.65 -18.49 -3.54
N ARG A 72 -13.40 -18.66 -3.11
CA ARG A 72 -12.72 -19.96 -3.06
C ARG A 72 -12.79 -20.63 -1.70
N ARG A 73 -12.75 -19.84 -0.62
CA ARG A 73 -12.58 -20.34 0.75
C ARG A 73 -13.72 -19.92 1.70
N GLY A 74 -14.66 -19.12 1.22
CA GLY A 74 -15.69 -18.49 2.03
C GLY A 74 -15.24 -17.16 2.66
N PRO A 75 -16.19 -16.28 3.02
CA PRO A 75 -15.89 -14.93 3.52
C PRO A 75 -15.17 -14.94 4.88
N ARG A 76 -15.55 -15.85 5.78
CA ARG A 76 -14.90 -15.97 7.11
C ARG A 76 -13.42 -16.36 6.99
N GLU A 77 -13.11 -17.27 6.08
CA GLU A 77 -11.74 -17.69 5.84
C GLU A 77 -10.93 -16.61 5.11
N ALA A 78 -11.56 -15.80 4.25
CA ALA A 78 -10.90 -14.67 3.62
C ALA A 78 -10.41 -13.63 4.63
N VAL A 79 -11.22 -13.31 5.65
CA VAL A 79 -10.80 -12.44 6.77
C VAL A 79 -9.57 -13.00 7.47
N ARG A 80 -9.55 -14.30 7.75
CA ARG A 80 -8.41 -14.94 8.43
C ARG A 80 -7.15 -14.96 7.55
N VAL A 81 -7.28 -15.37 6.29
CA VAL A 81 -6.15 -15.53 5.35
C VAL A 81 -5.51 -14.19 4.97
N LEU A 82 -6.30 -13.13 4.87
CA LEU A 82 -5.80 -11.80 4.54
C LEU A 82 -5.26 -11.03 5.75
N GLY A 83 -5.21 -11.65 6.93
CA GLY A 83 -4.65 -11.01 8.12
C GLY A 83 -5.55 -9.94 8.76
N LEU A 84 -6.84 -9.94 8.42
CA LEU A 84 -7.84 -9.09 9.09
C LEU A 84 -8.16 -9.58 10.51
N ALA A 85 -7.80 -10.83 10.82
CA ALA A 85 -7.82 -11.35 12.18
C ALA A 85 -6.41 -11.27 12.79
N ARG A 86 -6.31 -10.77 14.02
CA ARG A 86 -5.03 -10.66 14.74
C ARG A 86 -4.39 -12.03 14.89
N ALA A 87 -3.21 -12.21 14.29
CA ALA A 87 -2.51 -13.49 14.22
C ALA A 87 -1.38 -13.63 15.26
N THR A 88 -0.89 -12.53 15.84
CA THR A 88 0.33 -12.52 16.67
C THR A 88 0.10 -11.96 18.08
N PRO A 89 0.87 -12.41 19.09
CA PRO A 89 0.88 -11.78 20.40
C PRO A 89 1.49 -10.37 20.34
N TRP A 90 0.93 -9.42 21.12
CA TRP A 90 1.37 -8.01 21.18
C TRP A 90 2.88 -7.82 21.38
N ARG A 91 3.53 -8.77 22.07
CA ARG A 91 4.97 -8.74 22.37
C ARG A 91 5.86 -8.79 21.13
N HIS A 92 5.39 -9.43 20.04
CA HIS A 92 6.11 -9.49 18.76
C HIS A 92 5.73 -8.33 17.82
N GLU A 93 4.55 -7.75 18.03
CA GLU A 93 4.06 -6.60 17.26
C GLU A 93 4.80 -5.32 17.65
N VAL A 94 5.08 -5.10 18.94
CA VAL A 94 5.77 -3.88 19.42
C VAL A 94 7.14 -3.67 18.75
N PRO A 95 8.07 -4.66 18.72
CA PRO A 95 9.32 -4.49 17.99
C PRO A 95 9.13 -4.27 16.49
N SER A 96 8.15 -4.95 15.88
CA SER A 96 7.86 -4.81 14.45
C SER A 96 7.36 -3.41 14.11
N VAL A 97 6.47 -2.84 14.94
CA VAL A 97 5.99 -1.46 14.81
C VAL A 97 7.13 -0.47 15.04
N ALA A 98 7.98 -0.71 16.05
CA ALA A 98 9.14 0.14 16.29
C ALA A 98 10.08 0.19 15.07
N ILE A 99 10.36 -0.96 14.45
CA ILE A 99 11.17 -1.04 13.23
C ILE A 99 10.46 -0.34 12.06
N ALA A 100 9.16 -0.57 11.88
CA ALA A 100 8.36 0.03 10.82
C ALA A 100 8.29 1.56 10.91
N LEU A 101 8.36 2.13 12.12
CA LEU A 101 8.44 3.58 12.32
C LEU A 101 9.88 4.10 12.19
N THR A 102 10.85 3.39 12.75
CA THR A 102 12.24 3.87 12.82
C THR A 102 12.91 3.90 11.46
N ILE A 103 12.70 2.89 10.61
CA ILE A 103 13.37 2.82 9.30
C ILE A 103 12.97 3.99 8.38
N PRO A 104 11.68 4.26 8.12
CA PRO A 104 11.29 5.38 7.25
C PRO A 104 11.69 6.74 7.82
N LEU A 105 11.57 6.94 9.13
CA LEU A 105 11.98 8.19 9.78
C LEU A 105 13.50 8.38 9.69
N GLY A 106 14.28 7.33 9.92
CA GLY A 106 15.74 7.36 9.79
C GLY A 106 16.19 7.64 8.37
N LEU A 107 15.58 6.99 7.37
CA LEU A 107 15.86 7.25 5.95
C LEU A 107 15.48 8.68 5.55
N THR A 108 14.36 9.21 6.05
CA THR A 108 13.94 10.59 5.81
C THR A 108 14.93 11.58 6.41
N ALA A 109 15.33 11.37 7.68
CA ALA A 109 16.31 12.22 8.34
C ALA A 109 17.65 12.21 7.59
N ALA A 110 18.15 11.02 7.23
CA ALA A 110 19.38 10.87 6.45
C ALA A 110 19.29 11.60 5.09
N GLY A 111 18.18 11.44 4.37
CA GLY A 111 17.95 12.13 3.10
C GLY A 111 17.94 13.66 3.24
N LEU A 112 17.25 14.19 4.26
CA LEU A 112 17.24 15.63 4.55
C LEU A 112 18.60 16.15 4.98
N THR A 113 19.39 15.38 5.74
CA THR A 113 20.77 15.73 6.08
C THR A 113 21.63 15.84 4.82
N VAL A 114 21.59 14.85 3.93
CA VAL A 114 22.32 14.88 2.66
C VAL A 114 21.89 16.09 1.82
N ALA A 115 20.59 16.36 1.70
CA ALA A 115 20.08 17.51 0.97
C ALA A 115 20.51 18.86 1.59
N THR A 116 20.63 18.91 2.93
CA THR A 116 21.13 20.10 3.63
C THR A 116 22.60 20.34 3.35
N LEU A 117 23.42 19.28 3.44
CA LEU A 117 24.86 19.35 3.14
C LEU A 117 25.12 19.71 1.68
N ALA A 118 24.25 19.28 0.76
CA ALA A 118 24.30 19.65 -0.65
C ALA A 118 23.77 21.08 -0.95
N GLY A 119 23.24 21.80 0.05
CA GLY A 119 22.66 23.13 -0.12
C GLY A 119 21.31 23.15 -0.85
N TRP A 120 20.66 22.00 -1.03
CA TRP A 120 19.34 21.88 -1.68
C TRP A 120 18.17 22.03 -0.72
N TYR A 121 18.43 21.92 0.58
CA TYR A 121 17.42 22.03 1.62
C TYR A 121 17.93 22.87 2.79
N THR A 122 17.13 23.83 3.22
CA THR A 122 17.36 24.57 4.46
C THR A 122 16.41 24.03 5.53
N PRO A 123 16.93 23.49 6.66
CA PRO A 123 16.08 22.99 7.74
C PRO A 123 15.08 24.02 8.21
N ALA A 124 13.80 23.70 8.07
CA ALA A 124 12.72 24.53 8.60
C ALA A 124 12.61 24.35 10.12
N HIS A 125 11.96 25.29 10.79
CA HIS A 125 11.61 25.13 12.20
C HIS A 125 10.59 24.00 12.38
N LEU A 126 10.59 23.38 13.56
CA LEU A 126 9.64 22.32 13.87
C LEU A 126 8.20 22.85 13.72
N PRO A 127 7.32 22.11 13.02
CA PRO A 127 5.94 22.53 12.84
C PRO A 127 5.26 22.67 14.19
N GLY A 128 4.51 23.77 14.38
CA GLY A 128 3.74 23.98 15.60
C GLY A 128 2.51 23.06 15.68
N PRO A 129 1.81 23.03 16.82
CA PRO A 129 0.61 22.19 17.02
C PRO A 129 -0.47 22.41 15.95
N ALA A 130 -0.63 23.64 15.46
CA ALA A 130 -1.59 23.99 14.41
C ALA A 130 -1.34 23.23 13.09
N THR A 131 -0.11 22.82 12.81
CA THR A 131 0.25 22.02 11.63
C THR A 131 0.24 20.52 11.94
N ILE A 132 0.69 20.12 13.14
CA ILE A 132 0.79 18.70 13.53
C ILE A 132 -0.60 18.07 13.72
N THR A 133 -1.51 18.74 14.41
CA THR A 133 -2.85 18.20 14.72
C THR A 133 -3.64 17.77 13.48
N PRO A 134 -3.81 18.60 12.43
CA PRO A 134 -4.53 18.17 11.23
C PRO A 134 -3.81 17.04 10.48
N LEU A 135 -2.47 17.00 10.51
CA LEU A 135 -1.70 15.91 9.90
C LEU A 135 -1.96 14.57 10.62
N MET A 136 -1.98 14.58 11.96
CA MET A 136 -2.28 13.40 12.76
C MET A 136 -3.71 12.91 12.54
N LEU A 137 -4.69 13.82 12.50
CA LEU A 137 -6.07 13.47 12.18
C LEU A 137 -6.20 12.88 10.77
N SER A 138 -5.53 13.48 9.78
CA SER A 138 -5.49 12.97 8.41
C SER A 138 -4.86 11.58 8.33
N ALA A 139 -3.74 11.36 9.05
CA ALA A 139 -3.09 10.05 9.12
C ALA A 139 -4.04 8.99 9.69
N LEU A 140 -4.71 9.29 10.82
CA LEU A 140 -5.67 8.37 11.45
C LEU A 140 -6.84 8.00 10.53
N VAL A 141 -7.41 8.98 9.81
CA VAL A 141 -8.47 8.76 8.83
C VAL A 141 -7.97 7.93 7.64
N SER A 142 -6.69 8.04 7.30
CA SER A 142 -6.09 7.35 6.15
C SER A 142 -5.64 5.92 6.46
N ILE A 143 -5.45 5.54 7.74
CA ILE A 143 -5.03 4.19 8.13
C ILE A 143 -5.89 3.08 7.48
N PRO A 144 -7.24 3.13 7.52
CA PRO A 144 -8.06 2.11 6.88
C PRO A 144 -7.87 2.03 5.36
N LEU A 145 -7.57 3.15 4.71
CA LEU A 145 -7.35 3.23 3.26
C LEU A 145 -6.02 2.57 2.87
N TYR A 146 -4.94 2.89 3.59
CA TYR A 146 -3.64 2.25 3.41
C TYR A 146 -3.72 0.75 3.68
N PHE A 147 -4.50 0.35 4.69
CA PHE A 147 -4.73 -1.06 4.97
C PHE A 147 -5.44 -1.77 3.81
N GLY A 148 -6.36 -1.09 3.11
CA GLY A 148 -6.97 -1.61 1.89
C GLY A 148 -5.96 -2.02 0.83
N GLU A 149 -5.03 -1.12 0.48
CA GLU A 149 -3.96 -1.43 -0.46
C GLU A 149 -3.07 -2.58 0.03
N GLU A 150 -2.63 -2.54 1.29
CA GLU A 150 -1.76 -3.56 1.87
C GLU A 150 -2.40 -4.95 1.86
N LEU A 151 -3.72 -5.06 2.09
CA LEU A 151 -4.45 -6.34 2.01
C LEU A 151 -4.34 -6.96 0.62
N GLY A 152 -4.39 -6.15 -0.43
CA GLY A 152 -4.22 -6.63 -1.80
C GLY A 152 -2.78 -7.01 -2.11
N TRP A 153 -1.85 -6.08 -1.89
CA TRP A 153 -0.45 -6.25 -2.30
C TRP A 153 0.32 -7.22 -1.39
N GLN A 154 0.27 -7.02 -0.08
CA GLN A 154 0.97 -7.85 0.90
C GLN A 154 0.17 -9.09 1.29
N GLY A 155 -1.15 -8.96 1.41
CA GLY A 155 -2.02 -10.08 1.81
C GLY A 155 -2.32 -11.09 0.69
N TYR A 156 -2.39 -10.65 -0.57
CA TYR A 156 -2.76 -11.53 -1.69
C TYR A 156 -1.63 -11.71 -2.71
N LEU A 157 -1.02 -10.63 -3.21
CA LEU A 157 -0.02 -10.73 -4.28
C LEU A 157 1.31 -11.29 -3.78
N LEU A 158 1.91 -10.71 -2.72
CA LEU A 158 3.26 -11.07 -2.28
C LEU A 158 3.40 -12.58 -1.95
N PRO A 159 2.50 -13.23 -1.18
CA PRO A 159 2.62 -14.66 -0.88
C PRO A 159 2.62 -15.52 -2.15
N ARG A 160 1.93 -15.05 -3.20
CA ARG A 160 1.93 -15.71 -4.51
C ARG A 160 3.18 -15.44 -5.31
N LEU A 161 3.89 -14.33 -5.13
CA LEU A 161 5.16 -14.01 -5.80
C LEU A 161 6.38 -14.63 -5.11
N MET A 162 6.29 -14.93 -3.81
CA MET A 162 7.38 -15.54 -3.04
C MET A 162 7.81 -16.92 -3.56
N HIS A 163 6.99 -17.58 -4.39
CA HIS A 163 7.39 -18.81 -5.09
C HIS A 163 8.54 -18.63 -6.09
N PHE A 164 8.79 -17.41 -6.56
CA PHE A 164 9.96 -17.08 -7.39
C PHE A 164 11.24 -16.84 -6.55
N GLY A 165 11.15 -17.00 -5.23
CA GLY A 165 12.20 -16.69 -4.26
C GLY A 165 12.04 -15.28 -3.69
N ARG A 166 12.59 -15.05 -2.49
CA ARG A 166 12.41 -13.80 -1.73
C ARG A 166 12.80 -12.54 -2.51
N ALA A 167 14.03 -12.50 -3.04
CA ALA A 167 14.53 -11.32 -3.74
C ALA A 167 13.71 -11.01 -5.00
N ARG A 168 13.49 -12.01 -5.86
CA ARG A 168 12.70 -11.84 -7.10
C ARG A 168 11.25 -11.48 -6.81
N GLY A 169 10.64 -12.15 -5.83
CA GLY A 169 9.26 -11.86 -5.42
C GLY A 169 9.07 -10.41 -4.96
N LEU A 170 10.01 -9.89 -4.16
CA LEU A 170 10.00 -8.49 -3.73
C LEU A 170 10.22 -7.52 -4.89
N LEU A 171 11.19 -7.78 -5.78
CA LEU A 171 11.45 -6.91 -6.93
C LEU A 171 10.28 -6.87 -7.92
N ILE A 172 9.70 -8.03 -8.24
CA ILE A 172 8.53 -8.12 -9.11
C ILE A 172 7.32 -7.44 -8.45
N GLY A 173 7.11 -7.67 -7.15
CA GLY A 173 6.05 -7.01 -6.39
C GLY A 173 6.18 -5.50 -6.40
N GLY A 174 7.38 -4.98 -6.18
CA GLY A 174 7.69 -3.55 -6.24
C GLY A 174 7.46 -2.96 -7.64
N ALA A 175 7.88 -3.66 -8.70
CA ALA A 175 7.66 -3.22 -10.07
C ALA A 175 6.17 -3.18 -10.44
N ILE A 176 5.40 -4.20 -10.04
CA ILE A 176 3.94 -4.24 -10.23
C ILE A 176 3.27 -3.09 -9.48
N TRP A 177 3.62 -2.89 -8.21
CA TRP A 177 3.06 -1.82 -7.40
C TRP A 177 3.40 -0.44 -7.96
N GLY A 178 4.64 -0.22 -8.42
CA GLY A 178 5.03 1.01 -9.10
C GLY A 178 4.27 1.24 -10.41
N ALA A 179 4.10 0.21 -11.24
CA ALA A 179 3.34 0.31 -12.49
C ALA A 179 1.83 0.56 -12.25
N TRP A 180 1.29 0.14 -11.12
CA TRP A 180 -0.10 0.39 -10.75
C TRP A 180 -0.39 1.88 -10.47
N HIS A 181 0.64 2.66 -10.11
CA HIS A 181 0.55 4.11 -9.86
C HIS A 181 0.67 4.97 -11.14
N VAL A 182 0.69 4.36 -12.33
CA VAL A 182 0.79 5.08 -13.62
C VAL A 182 -0.44 5.96 -13.95
N PRO A 183 -1.69 5.54 -13.71
CA PRO A 183 -2.86 6.38 -13.93
C PRO A 183 -2.83 7.64 -13.04
#